data_AF-A0A1E5WFE3-F1
#
_entry.id   AF-A0A1E5WFE3-F1
#
_cell.length_a   1.000
_cell.length_b   1.000
_cell.length_c   1.000
_cell.angle_alpha   90.00
_cell.angle_beta   90.00
_cell.angle_gamma   90.00
#
_symmetry.space_group_name_H-M   'P 1'
#
loop_
_entity.id
_entity.type
_entity.pdbx_description
1 polymer ?
#
loop_
_entity_poly.entity_id
_entity_poly.type
_entity_poly.pdbx_seq_one_letter_code
_entity_poly.pdbx_strand_id
1 'polypeptide(L)'
;MVDEEEEWQSYLTPERLEVLSQLEPWVEEHVLPLLQLVEASWQPADLLPDPTALGSDSFHAACHELLVCLRLTCNNDDEDEDEEMPPPEETDDNEEEEEDDNDDEEEDDQEEDDDNEEEEDDDDEDEDEEEDDEDDDDGRCRSTATASKETMAADRHRREKKGVVDEEEWRSYLTPERLEVLNQLEPWVKEHALPLLKPTNDHVKGTSTSTGNLGSDGFHVACLELRSGAAGVPDELLVCLVANMVTEEALPTYPSVLNRLEVVRDATGADGTAWARWIRGWSAEENRHGDVLNCYMHISGRFNLGEVERTVQRLIRDGMVVHAPASPFHGFVYVAFQERATAIAHGNTARLVGAHGAGDATLARICGTVAADEKRHEAAYTRIMGKLFEADPDAAVRAMAYMMRRRIDMPTAFINDGRHSGSDFSTRFIAIAQQAGTYTISDYRSFLEHLIRQWGVEELTSGLSGEGRHARDYLCPLPRARSRGWRRRPTKGRSWPKRIQRSSRSAGFLIGPSASFYPNRLILRIFSYVLR
;
A
#
# COMPACT_ATOMS: atom_id res chain seq x y z
N MET A 1 35.69 -6.30 -8.09
CA MET A 1 34.58 -6.23 -7.12
C MET A 1 34.67 -5.06 -6.15
N VAL A 2 35.82 -4.70 -5.56
CA VAL A 2 35.92 -3.45 -4.76
C VAL A 2 35.77 -2.19 -5.63
N ASP A 3 36.27 -2.23 -6.88
CA ASP A 3 36.19 -1.11 -7.84
C ASP A 3 34.75 -0.72 -8.23
N GLU A 4 33.89 -1.70 -8.52
CA GLU A 4 32.52 -1.42 -8.98
C GLU A 4 31.64 -0.82 -7.88
N GLU A 5 31.81 -1.27 -6.63
CA GLU A 5 31.01 -0.77 -5.51
C GLU A 5 31.41 0.66 -5.10
N GLU A 6 32.71 0.95 -5.10
CA GLU A 6 33.20 2.31 -4.90
C GLU A 6 32.81 3.24 -6.07
N GLU A 7 32.77 2.71 -7.30
CA GLU A 7 32.38 3.46 -8.50
C GLU A 7 30.93 3.93 -8.44
N TRP A 8 29.93 3.05 -8.24
CA TRP A 8 28.52 3.51 -8.23
C TRP A 8 28.21 4.37 -6.99
N GLN A 9 28.84 4.08 -5.84
CA GLN A 9 28.68 4.92 -4.64
C GLN A 9 29.21 6.34 -4.84
N SER A 10 30.22 6.53 -5.71
CA SER A 10 30.68 7.86 -6.10
C SER A 10 29.61 8.70 -6.82
N TYR A 11 28.54 8.09 -7.34
CA TYR A 11 27.39 8.80 -7.92
C TYR A 11 26.35 9.22 -6.89
N LEU A 12 26.44 8.75 -5.64
CA LEU A 12 25.50 9.08 -4.57
C LEU A 12 26.00 10.17 -3.62
N THR A 13 26.94 11.02 -4.05
CA THR A 13 27.36 12.15 -3.22
C THR A 13 26.20 13.13 -3.01
N PRO A 14 26.16 13.85 -1.87
CA PRO A 14 25.10 14.84 -1.61
C PRO A 14 24.93 15.85 -2.74
N GLU A 15 26.03 16.29 -3.35
CA GLU A 15 26.02 17.26 -4.45
C GLU A 15 25.36 16.67 -5.72
N ARG A 16 25.62 15.39 -6.03
CA ARG A 16 25.00 14.71 -7.18
C ARG A 16 23.52 14.42 -6.93
N LEU A 17 23.14 14.06 -5.71
CA LEU A 17 21.74 13.84 -5.32
C LEU A 17 20.94 15.15 -5.25
N GLU A 18 21.59 16.28 -4.99
CA GLU A 18 20.95 17.60 -5.02
C GLU A 18 20.42 17.93 -6.42
N VAL A 19 21.13 17.52 -7.48
CA VAL A 19 20.67 17.70 -8.87
C VAL A 19 19.28 17.06 -9.08
N LEU A 20 19.09 15.82 -8.63
CA LEU A 20 17.79 15.15 -8.72
C LEU A 20 16.71 15.87 -7.91
N SER A 21 17.08 16.44 -6.75
CA SER A 21 16.16 17.22 -5.93
C SER A 21 15.76 18.55 -6.58
N GLN A 22 16.66 19.17 -7.34
CA GLN A 22 16.41 20.41 -8.09
C GLN A 22 15.56 20.17 -9.35
N LEU A 23 15.54 18.96 -9.90
CA LEU A 23 14.70 18.59 -11.03
C LEU A 23 13.22 18.42 -10.66
N GLU A 24 12.87 18.40 -9.38
CA GLU A 24 11.49 18.15 -8.93
C GLU A 24 10.43 19.07 -9.53
N PRO A 25 10.62 20.40 -9.65
CA PRO A 25 9.68 21.26 -10.36
C PRO A 25 9.51 20.89 -11.83
N TRP A 26 10.62 20.52 -12.50
CA TRP A 26 10.58 20.08 -13.90
C TRP A 26 9.84 18.75 -14.04
N VAL A 27 10.05 17.80 -13.12
CA VAL A 27 9.32 16.52 -13.06
C VAL A 27 7.83 16.76 -12.83
N GLU A 28 7.46 17.67 -11.92
CA GLU A 28 6.06 18.06 -11.68
C GLU A 28 5.38 18.60 -12.95
N GLU A 29 6.11 19.35 -13.76
CA GLU A 29 5.60 20.02 -14.96
C GLU A 29 5.62 19.13 -16.22
N HIS A 30 6.61 18.26 -16.38
CA HIS A 30 6.85 17.55 -17.65
C HIS A 30 6.67 16.03 -17.56
N VAL A 31 6.87 15.43 -16.38
CA VAL A 31 6.82 13.96 -16.23
C VAL A 31 5.49 13.52 -15.64
N LEU A 32 5.05 14.14 -14.54
CA LEU A 32 3.77 13.77 -13.90
C LEU A 32 2.55 13.89 -14.83
N PRO A 33 2.46 14.87 -15.75
CA PRO A 33 1.35 14.95 -16.70
C PRO A 33 1.29 13.83 -17.74
N LEU A 34 2.36 13.04 -17.91
CA LEU A 34 2.35 11.85 -18.77
C LEU A 34 1.50 10.71 -18.18
N LEU A 35 1.25 10.73 -16.88
CA LEU A 35 0.35 9.77 -16.24
C LEU A 35 -1.11 10.11 -16.58
N GLN A 36 -1.82 9.12 -17.11
CA GLN A 36 -3.24 9.28 -17.39
C GLN A 36 -4.02 9.56 -16.09
N LEU A 37 -5.00 10.48 -16.17
CA LEU A 37 -5.91 10.75 -15.06
C LEU A 37 -6.76 9.51 -14.77
N VAL A 38 -7.00 9.23 -13.48
CA VAL A 38 -7.80 8.06 -13.03
C VAL A 38 -9.17 8.02 -13.69
N GLU A 39 -9.79 9.18 -13.89
CA GLU A 39 -11.11 9.32 -14.51
C GLU A 39 -11.09 8.96 -16.01
N ALA A 40 -9.93 9.03 -16.66
CA ALA A 40 -9.73 8.66 -18.06
C ALA A 40 -9.11 7.26 -18.23
N SER A 41 -8.48 6.71 -17.20
CA SER A 41 -7.89 5.36 -17.22
C SER A 41 -8.97 4.30 -17.30
N TRP A 42 -8.79 3.34 -18.22
CA TRP A 42 -9.53 2.09 -18.20
C TRP A 42 -9.31 1.37 -16.87
N GLN A 43 -10.32 0.66 -16.40
CA GLN A 43 -10.25 -0.19 -15.22
C GLN A 43 -10.41 -1.66 -15.62
N PRO A 44 -9.88 -2.63 -14.85
CA PRO A 44 -10.02 -4.04 -15.19
C PRO A 44 -11.47 -4.47 -15.45
N ALA A 45 -12.44 -3.95 -14.68
CA ALA A 45 -13.85 -4.25 -14.89
C ALA A 45 -14.42 -3.75 -16.24
N ASP A 46 -13.78 -2.76 -16.88
CA ASP A 46 -14.21 -2.25 -18.20
C ASP A 46 -13.95 -3.26 -19.33
N LEU A 47 -13.03 -4.22 -19.11
CA LEU A 47 -12.61 -5.24 -20.07
C LEU A 47 -13.17 -6.63 -19.75
N LEU A 48 -13.99 -6.76 -18.71
CA LEU A 48 -14.55 -8.02 -18.25
C LEU A 48 -16.08 -8.04 -18.36
N PRO A 49 -16.71 -9.22 -18.54
CA PRO A 49 -18.16 -9.33 -18.53
C PRO A 49 -18.76 -8.80 -17.21
N ASP A 50 -19.70 -7.86 -17.28
CA ASP A 50 -20.38 -7.33 -16.08
C ASP A 50 -21.60 -8.23 -15.73
N PRO A 51 -21.57 -8.93 -14.57
CA PRO A 51 -22.65 -9.83 -14.16
C PRO A 51 -23.98 -9.11 -13.90
N THR A 52 -23.96 -7.81 -13.61
CA THR A 52 -25.16 -6.99 -13.46
C THR A 52 -25.69 -6.44 -14.79
N ALA A 53 -24.82 -6.12 -15.75
CA ALA A 53 -25.25 -5.66 -17.06
C ALA A 53 -25.83 -6.79 -17.92
N LEU A 54 -25.23 -7.98 -17.84
CA LEU A 54 -25.59 -9.14 -18.67
C LEU A 54 -26.69 -10.01 -18.03
N GLY A 55 -26.84 -9.99 -16.71
CA GLY A 55 -27.63 -11.00 -15.99
C GLY A 55 -26.92 -12.37 -15.95
N SER A 56 -27.38 -13.30 -15.13
CA SER A 56 -26.63 -14.53 -14.82
C SER A 56 -26.34 -15.42 -16.02
N ASP A 57 -27.32 -15.62 -16.91
CA ASP A 57 -27.20 -16.54 -18.04
C ASP A 57 -26.27 -15.96 -19.12
N SER A 58 -26.44 -14.69 -19.47
CA SER A 58 -25.57 -14.03 -20.46
C SER A 58 -24.17 -13.74 -19.91
N PHE A 59 -24.02 -13.48 -18.61
CA PHE A 59 -22.70 -13.43 -17.96
C PHE A 59 -21.99 -14.77 -18.08
N HIS A 60 -22.70 -15.87 -17.80
CA HIS A 60 -22.13 -17.20 -17.96
C HIS A 60 -21.73 -17.51 -19.39
N ALA A 61 -22.59 -17.17 -20.37
CA ALA A 61 -22.26 -17.33 -21.77
C ALA A 61 -21.00 -16.53 -22.17
N ALA A 62 -20.89 -15.28 -21.72
CA ALA A 62 -19.71 -14.45 -21.98
C ALA A 62 -18.43 -15.01 -21.32
N CYS A 63 -18.50 -15.50 -20.08
CA CYS A 63 -17.38 -16.18 -19.43
C CYS A 63 -16.99 -17.47 -20.17
N HIS A 64 -17.97 -18.24 -20.65
CA HIS A 64 -17.73 -19.45 -21.42
C HIS A 64 -17.03 -19.15 -22.75
N GLU A 65 -17.46 -18.09 -23.45
CA GLU A 65 -16.84 -17.63 -24.70
C GLU A 65 -15.36 -17.28 -24.49
N LEU A 66 -15.05 -16.50 -23.44
CA LEU A 66 -13.66 -16.19 -23.07
C LEU A 66 -12.82 -17.45 -22.80
N LEU A 67 -13.38 -18.42 -22.06
CA LEU A 67 -12.70 -19.70 -21.78
C LEU A 67 -12.48 -20.57 -23.02
N VAL A 68 -13.36 -20.47 -24.02
CA VAL A 68 -13.19 -21.17 -25.30
C VAL A 68 -12.11 -20.48 -26.13
N CYS A 69 -12.14 -19.15 -26.23
CA CYS A 69 -11.10 -18.38 -26.93
C CYS A 69 -9.70 -18.69 -26.37
N LEU A 70 -9.54 -18.68 -25.03
CA LEU A 70 -8.26 -18.99 -24.37
C LEU A 70 -7.78 -20.42 -24.66
N ARG A 71 -8.69 -21.40 -24.76
CA ARG A 71 -8.32 -22.78 -25.08
C ARG A 71 -7.94 -22.97 -26.54
N LEU A 72 -8.60 -22.26 -27.45
CA LEU A 72 -8.26 -22.31 -28.88
C LEU A 72 -6.91 -21.65 -29.15
N THR A 73 -6.55 -20.58 -28.44
CA THR A 73 -5.22 -19.98 -28.57
C THR A 73 -4.10 -20.87 -28.04
N CYS A 74 -4.32 -21.64 -26.96
CA CYS A 74 -3.30 -22.54 -26.42
C CYS A 74 -3.11 -23.83 -27.24
N ASN A 75 -4.07 -24.22 -28.08
CA ASN A 75 -3.99 -25.43 -28.90
C ASN A 75 -3.43 -25.16 -30.31
N ASN A 76 -3.25 -23.88 -30.70
CA ASN A 76 -2.69 -23.51 -32.00
C ASN A 76 -1.15 -23.49 -32.00
N ASP A 77 -0.50 -23.69 -30.86
CA ASP A 77 0.96 -23.75 -30.75
C ASP A 77 1.54 -25.17 -30.93
N ASP A 78 0.69 -26.19 -31.17
CA ASP A 78 1.09 -27.61 -31.30
C ASP A 78 0.96 -28.15 -32.76
N GLU A 79 0.69 -27.33 -33.78
CA GLU A 79 0.49 -27.80 -35.18
C GLU A 79 1.63 -27.47 -36.17
N ASP A 80 2.76 -26.93 -35.73
CA ASP A 80 3.91 -26.63 -36.61
C ASP A 80 5.16 -27.44 -36.23
N GLU A 81 5.16 -28.77 -36.37
CA GLU A 81 6.40 -29.58 -36.43
C GLU A 81 6.13 -31.01 -36.93
N ASP A 82 5.76 -31.16 -38.20
CA ASP A 82 5.80 -32.45 -38.92
C ASP A 82 6.08 -32.21 -40.42
N GLU A 83 7.11 -31.42 -40.76
CA GLU A 83 7.75 -31.52 -42.08
C GLU A 83 8.88 -32.55 -42.00
N GLU A 84 8.61 -33.76 -42.51
CA GLU A 84 9.58 -34.84 -42.72
C GLU A 84 10.81 -34.33 -43.50
N MET A 85 11.92 -34.12 -42.80
CA MET A 85 13.24 -33.98 -43.41
C MET A 85 13.63 -35.33 -44.07
N PRO A 86 14.03 -35.35 -45.36
CA PRO A 86 14.44 -36.58 -46.02
C PRO A 86 15.80 -37.06 -45.47
N PRO A 87 16.09 -38.38 -45.48
CA PRO A 87 17.31 -38.93 -44.91
C PRO A 87 18.53 -38.59 -45.79
N PRO A 88 19.73 -38.43 -45.20
CA PRO A 88 20.93 -38.13 -45.96
C PRO A 88 21.42 -39.38 -46.71
N GLU A 89 21.80 -39.20 -47.97
CA GLU A 89 22.50 -40.21 -48.77
C GLU A 89 23.97 -40.33 -48.29
N GLU A 90 24.42 -41.56 -48.09
CA GLU A 90 25.83 -41.89 -47.86
C GLU A 90 26.62 -41.77 -49.17
N THR A 91 27.69 -40.98 -49.15
CA THR A 91 28.82 -41.18 -50.06
C THR A 91 30.13 -41.12 -49.28
N ASP A 92 30.81 -42.26 -49.31
CA ASP A 92 32.19 -42.51 -48.88
C ASP A 92 33.19 -41.95 -49.91
N ASP A 93 34.46 -41.92 -49.51
CA ASP A 93 35.70 -41.70 -50.30
C ASP A 93 36.40 -40.32 -50.21
N ASN A 94 37.37 -40.26 -49.28
CA ASN A 94 38.82 -40.09 -49.48
C ASN A 94 39.46 -38.88 -50.23
N GLU A 95 40.67 -38.55 -49.73
CA GLU A 95 41.77 -37.71 -50.31
C GLU A 95 41.58 -36.19 -50.16
N GLU A 96 42.58 -35.34 -49.98
CA GLU A 96 43.97 -35.34 -49.49
C GLU A 96 44.26 -33.84 -49.17
N GLU A 97 45.43 -33.54 -48.59
CA GLU A 97 45.93 -32.20 -48.20
C GLU A 97 45.86 -31.14 -49.33
N GLU A 98 45.79 -29.84 -48.99
CA GLU A 98 46.74 -28.78 -49.40
C GLU A 98 46.35 -27.40 -48.80
N GLU A 99 47.38 -26.59 -48.52
CA GLU A 99 47.37 -25.20 -48.06
C GLU A 99 46.98 -24.22 -49.19
N ASP A 100 46.37 -23.07 -48.88
CA ASP A 100 46.84 -21.73 -49.33
C ASP A 100 45.85 -20.57 -49.03
N ASP A 101 46.44 -19.52 -48.48
CA ASP A 101 46.22 -18.06 -48.52
C ASP A 101 44.96 -17.37 -49.12
N ASN A 102 44.55 -16.32 -48.39
CA ASN A 102 44.10 -14.97 -48.82
C ASN A 102 42.84 -14.79 -49.70
N ASP A 103 41.85 -14.03 -49.22
CA ASP A 103 41.70 -12.57 -49.45
C ASP A 103 40.32 -12.08 -48.95
N ASP A 104 40.32 -10.84 -48.44
CA ASP A 104 39.31 -9.77 -48.48
C ASP A 104 37.81 -10.09 -48.39
N GLU A 105 37.12 -9.43 -47.46
CA GLU A 105 36.09 -8.42 -47.80
C GLU A 105 35.71 -7.56 -46.58
N GLU A 106 35.75 -6.25 -46.80
CA GLU A 106 35.34 -5.16 -45.91
C GLU A 106 33.81 -5.03 -45.92
N GLU A 107 33.19 -4.67 -44.79
CA GLU A 107 31.84 -4.10 -44.79
C GLU A 107 31.84 -2.75 -44.06
N ASP A 108 31.40 -1.74 -44.83
CA ASP A 108 31.26 -0.33 -44.51
C ASP A 108 30.09 -0.07 -43.55
N ASP A 109 30.33 0.69 -42.47
CA ASP A 109 29.29 1.38 -41.70
C ASP A 109 29.12 2.80 -42.25
N GLN A 110 27.93 3.09 -42.80
CA GLN A 110 27.54 4.40 -43.32
C GLN A 110 27.12 5.35 -42.19
N GLU A 111 27.83 6.46 -42.07
CA GLU A 111 27.38 7.70 -41.41
C GLU A 111 26.50 8.48 -42.40
N GLU A 112 25.31 8.94 -41.96
CA GLU A 112 24.54 9.97 -42.65
C GLU A 112 24.45 11.21 -41.73
N ASP A 113 25.25 12.22 -42.06
CA ASP A 113 24.96 13.63 -41.80
C ASP A 113 24.07 14.17 -42.94
N ASP A 114 23.16 15.11 -42.64
CA ASP A 114 22.93 16.28 -43.51
C ASP A 114 22.01 17.33 -42.85
N ASP A 115 22.62 18.50 -42.62
CA ASP A 115 22.24 19.84 -43.07
C ASP A 115 20.96 20.57 -42.60
N ASN A 116 21.25 21.49 -41.69
CA ASN A 116 20.91 22.92 -41.59
C ASN A 116 20.31 23.62 -42.84
N GLU A 117 19.18 24.32 -42.68
CA GLU A 117 18.86 25.58 -43.39
C GLU A 117 18.11 26.55 -42.46
N GLU A 118 18.63 27.78 -42.39
CA GLU A 118 18.06 28.98 -41.75
C GLU A 118 17.00 29.62 -42.66
N GLU A 119 16.03 30.38 -42.12
CA GLU A 119 15.69 31.76 -42.56
C GLU A 119 14.72 32.45 -41.56
N GLU A 120 15.24 33.55 -41.00
CA GLU A 120 14.76 34.90 -40.65
C GLU A 120 13.27 35.30 -40.39
N ASP A 121 13.16 36.14 -39.35
CA ASP A 121 12.35 37.37 -39.11
C ASP A 121 10.81 37.36 -39.03
N ASP A 122 10.29 37.83 -37.88
CA ASP A 122 9.56 39.10 -37.80
C ASP A 122 9.31 39.51 -36.32
N ASP A 123 9.57 40.80 -36.06
CA ASP A 123 9.35 41.55 -34.83
C ASP A 123 7.85 41.67 -34.46
N ASP A 124 7.53 41.75 -33.16
CA ASP A 124 6.50 42.67 -32.64
C ASP A 124 6.68 42.87 -31.12
N GLU A 125 6.94 44.12 -30.75
CA GLU A 125 6.93 44.67 -29.39
C GLU A 125 5.49 44.98 -28.92
N ASP A 126 5.36 45.40 -27.66
CA ASP A 126 4.21 46.05 -26.98
C ASP A 126 3.31 45.11 -26.13
N GLU A 127 2.84 45.46 -24.94
CA GLU A 127 3.05 46.58 -24.00
C GLU A 127 2.41 46.11 -22.66
N ASP A 128 2.90 46.66 -21.54
CA ASP A 128 2.37 46.46 -20.19
C ASP A 128 0.97 47.07 -20.01
N GLU A 129 0.01 46.33 -19.42
CA GLU A 129 -1.11 46.93 -18.68
C GLU A 129 -1.39 46.13 -17.39
N GLU A 130 -0.91 46.66 -16.26
CA GLU A 130 -1.40 46.34 -14.92
C GLU A 130 -2.70 47.13 -14.69
N GLU A 131 -3.83 46.45 -14.51
CA GLU A 131 -5.06 47.08 -13.99
C GLU A 131 -5.08 46.99 -12.45
N ASP A 132 -4.85 48.15 -11.83
CA ASP A 132 -5.12 48.46 -10.42
C ASP A 132 -6.63 48.66 -10.20
N ASP A 133 -7.28 47.74 -9.47
CA ASP A 133 -8.59 48.01 -8.86
C ASP A 133 -8.40 48.49 -7.41
N GLU A 134 -8.39 49.82 -7.25
CA GLU A 134 -8.61 50.53 -5.99
C GLU A 134 -10.10 50.52 -5.63
N ASP A 135 -10.46 49.85 -4.53
CA ASP A 135 -11.73 50.11 -3.83
C ASP A 135 -11.42 50.53 -2.38
N ASP A 136 -11.53 51.85 -2.16
CA ASP A 136 -11.63 52.50 -0.86
C ASP A 136 -13.01 52.19 -0.21
N ASP A 137 -13.02 51.51 0.94
CA ASP A 137 -14.08 51.69 1.93
C ASP A 137 -13.49 51.83 3.34
N ASP A 138 -13.74 53.01 3.91
CA ASP A 138 -13.18 53.53 5.16
C ASP A 138 -14.07 53.09 6.34
N GLY A 139 -13.58 52.15 7.17
CA GLY A 139 -14.43 51.48 8.16
C GLY A 139 -13.71 50.86 9.36
N ARG A 140 -12.87 51.62 10.08
CA ARG A 140 -12.54 51.48 11.51
C ARG A 140 -12.63 50.07 12.14
N CYS A 141 -11.54 49.29 12.16
CA CYS A 141 -11.30 48.27 13.19
C CYS A 141 -9.80 47.96 13.40
N ARG A 142 -9.08 48.85 14.11
CA ARG A 142 -7.72 48.58 14.63
C ARG A 142 -7.81 47.77 15.93
N SER A 143 -7.33 46.51 15.92
CA SER A 143 -6.44 45.90 16.94
C SER A 143 -6.43 44.35 17.01
N THR A 144 -7.17 43.62 16.18
CA THR A 144 -7.20 42.13 16.25
C THR A 144 -6.33 41.41 15.21
N ALA A 145 -5.86 42.11 14.16
CA ALA A 145 -5.11 41.50 13.05
C ALA A 145 -3.62 41.27 13.37
N THR A 146 -2.97 42.14 14.14
CA THR A 146 -1.54 41.99 14.51
C THR A 146 -1.31 40.90 15.55
N ALA A 147 -2.17 40.80 16.56
CA ALA A 147 -2.14 39.71 17.55
C ALA A 147 -2.43 38.33 16.91
N SER A 148 -3.24 38.29 15.85
CA SER A 148 -3.52 37.06 15.08
C SER A 148 -2.33 36.65 14.20
N LYS A 149 -1.60 37.60 13.61
CA LYS A 149 -0.39 37.32 12.81
C LYS A 149 0.78 36.83 13.68
N GLU A 150 1.01 37.43 14.85
CA GLU A 150 2.04 36.99 15.80
C GLU A 150 1.75 35.61 16.39
N THR A 151 0.49 35.31 16.71
CA THR A 151 0.10 33.98 17.22
C THR A 151 0.18 32.90 16.15
N MET A 152 -0.12 33.21 14.88
CA MET A 152 0.07 32.27 13.76
C MET A 152 1.54 32.05 13.41
N ALA A 153 2.37 33.09 13.45
CA ALA A 153 3.81 32.96 13.27
C ALA A 153 4.46 32.14 14.40
N ALA A 154 4.04 32.36 15.64
CA ALA A 154 4.48 31.57 16.79
C ALA A 154 4.01 30.10 16.72
N ASP A 155 2.78 29.84 16.24
CA ASP A 155 2.28 28.46 16.06
C ASP A 155 2.97 27.76 14.87
N ARG A 156 3.29 28.49 13.79
CA ARG A 156 4.11 27.96 12.68
C ARG A 156 5.53 27.63 13.14
N HIS A 157 6.20 28.56 13.82
CA HIS A 157 7.55 28.34 14.35
C HIS A 157 7.60 27.19 15.38
N ARG A 158 6.54 27.02 16.18
CA ARG A 158 6.40 25.90 17.11
C ARG A 158 6.17 24.56 16.39
N ARG A 159 5.44 24.54 15.27
CA ARG A 159 5.23 23.34 14.44
C ARG A 159 6.49 22.93 13.68
N GLU A 160 7.22 23.89 13.13
CA GLU A 160 8.52 23.67 12.50
C GLU A 160 9.52 23.10 13.52
N LYS A 161 9.65 23.73 14.70
CA LYS A 161 10.48 23.20 15.80
C LYS A 161 10.08 21.79 16.23
N LYS A 162 8.77 21.51 16.29
CA LYS A 162 8.29 20.18 16.64
C LYS A 162 8.63 19.14 15.54
N GLY A 163 8.45 19.48 14.27
CA GLY A 163 8.81 18.61 13.15
C GLY A 163 10.31 18.30 13.11
N VAL A 164 11.16 19.29 13.39
CA VAL A 164 12.62 19.12 13.47
C VAL A 164 13.02 18.20 14.63
N VAL A 165 12.49 18.44 15.84
CA VAL A 165 12.74 17.55 17.00
C VAL A 165 12.22 16.14 16.73
N ASP A 166 11.07 16.03 16.07
CA ASP A 166 10.45 14.77 15.70
C ASP A 166 11.33 13.98 14.69
N GLU A 167 11.97 14.66 13.73
CA GLU A 167 12.92 14.02 12.80
C GLU A 167 14.23 13.61 13.47
N GLU A 168 14.79 14.47 14.32
CA GLU A 168 16.03 14.19 15.05
C GLU A 168 15.86 12.97 15.98
N GLU A 169 14.70 12.85 16.65
CA GLU A 169 14.39 11.73 17.54
C GLU A 169 14.47 10.39 16.81
N TRP A 170 13.81 10.23 15.66
CA TRP A 170 13.83 8.95 14.96
C TRP A 170 15.11 8.72 14.16
N ARG A 171 15.74 9.78 13.62
CA ARG A 171 17.05 9.65 12.95
C ARG A 171 18.14 9.18 13.90
N SER A 172 18.01 9.47 15.19
CA SER A 172 18.90 8.90 16.20
C SER A 172 18.89 7.37 16.24
N TYR A 173 17.91 6.70 15.60
CA TYR A 173 17.84 5.24 15.48
C TYR A 173 18.71 4.66 14.35
N LEU A 174 19.25 5.50 13.46
CA LEU A 174 20.04 5.08 12.31
C LEU A 174 21.55 5.02 12.60
N THR A 175 21.95 4.97 13.88
CA THR A 175 23.36 4.83 14.23
C THR A 175 23.87 3.44 13.84
N PRO A 176 25.13 3.31 13.38
CA PRO A 176 25.70 2.02 12.97
C PRO A 176 25.55 0.94 14.04
N GLU A 177 25.74 1.29 15.32
CA GLU A 177 25.65 0.36 16.44
C GLU A 177 24.23 -0.21 16.61
N ARG A 178 23.19 0.59 16.31
CA ARG A 178 21.80 0.15 16.43
C ARG A 178 21.35 -0.63 15.20
N LEU A 179 21.81 -0.24 14.02
CA LEU A 179 21.55 -0.99 12.79
C LEU A 179 22.24 -2.35 12.79
N GLU A 180 23.41 -2.45 13.41
CA GLU A 180 24.14 -3.72 13.55
C GLU A 180 23.35 -4.79 14.35
N VAL A 181 22.47 -4.38 15.25
CA VAL A 181 21.54 -5.30 15.93
C VAL A 181 20.68 -6.07 14.92
N LEU A 182 20.27 -5.44 13.82
CA LEU A 182 19.45 -6.07 12.79
C LEU A 182 20.24 -7.01 11.88
N ASN A 183 21.51 -6.68 11.59
CA ASN A 183 22.42 -7.59 10.89
C ASN A 183 22.58 -8.89 11.70
N GLN A 184 22.81 -8.76 13.01
CA GLN A 184 22.98 -9.90 13.91
C GLN A 184 21.69 -10.71 14.10
N LEU A 185 20.52 -10.11 13.86
CA LEU A 185 19.22 -10.78 13.91
C LEU A 185 18.90 -11.58 12.64
N GLU A 186 19.57 -11.33 11.51
CA GLU A 186 19.24 -11.99 10.25
C GLU A 186 19.25 -13.54 10.33
N PRO A 187 20.26 -14.21 10.95
CA PRO A 187 20.23 -15.66 11.11
C PRO A 187 19.01 -16.13 11.92
N TRP A 188 18.62 -15.36 12.93
CA TRP A 188 17.44 -15.67 13.75
C TRP A 188 16.16 -15.52 12.93
N VAL A 189 16.04 -14.47 12.09
CA VAL A 189 14.91 -14.27 11.17
C VAL A 189 14.79 -15.44 10.19
N LYS A 190 15.93 -15.89 9.65
CA LYS A 190 15.98 -17.07 8.78
C LYS A 190 15.41 -18.32 9.45
N GLU A 191 15.68 -18.50 10.73
CA GLU A 191 15.25 -19.68 11.50
C GLU A 191 13.83 -19.56 12.09
N HIS A 192 13.36 -18.35 12.41
CA HIS A 192 12.14 -18.16 13.22
C HIS A 192 11.03 -17.38 12.54
N ALA A 193 11.35 -16.54 11.54
CA ALA A 193 10.37 -15.77 10.78
C ALA A 193 10.07 -16.44 9.44
N LEU A 194 11.08 -16.78 8.63
CA LEU A 194 10.86 -17.40 7.32
C LEU A 194 10.00 -18.68 7.36
N PRO A 195 10.11 -19.58 8.37
CA PRO A 195 9.24 -20.76 8.44
C PRO A 195 7.76 -20.45 8.72
N LEU A 196 7.40 -19.21 9.03
CA LEU A 196 5.99 -18.79 9.14
C LEU A 196 5.34 -18.53 7.78
N LEU A 197 6.14 -18.36 6.72
CA LEU A 197 5.67 -18.37 5.34
C LEU A 197 5.24 -19.79 4.98
N LYS A 198 4.05 -19.91 4.40
CA LYS A 198 3.56 -21.18 3.89
C LYS A 198 4.23 -21.46 2.54
N PRO A 199 4.71 -22.70 2.30
CA PRO A 199 5.21 -23.09 0.99
C PRO A 199 4.13 -22.91 -0.09
N THR A 200 4.54 -22.53 -1.31
CA THR A 200 3.60 -22.29 -2.42
C THR A 200 2.68 -23.48 -2.67
N ASN A 201 3.21 -24.70 -2.52
CA ASN A 201 2.48 -25.95 -2.75
C ASN A 201 1.48 -26.31 -1.63
N ASP A 202 1.61 -25.75 -0.43
CA ASP A 202 0.65 -25.97 0.65
C ASP A 202 -0.55 -25.02 0.55
N HIS A 203 -0.44 -23.92 -0.19
CA HIS A 203 -1.57 -23.03 -0.48
C HIS A 203 -2.66 -23.69 -1.31
N VAL A 204 -2.28 -24.61 -2.23
CA VAL A 204 -3.20 -25.35 -3.10
C VAL A 204 -4.18 -26.25 -2.31
N LYS A 205 -3.81 -26.68 -1.10
CA LYS A 205 -4.66 -27.56 -0.27
C LYS A 205 -5.74 -26.81 0.52
N GLY A 206 -5.60 -25.50 0.72
CA GLY A 206 -6.49 -24.70 1.59
C GLY A 206 -7.45 -23.75 0.87
N THR A 207 -7.13 -23.34 -0.37
CA THR A 207 -7.95 -22.42 -1.19
C THR A 207 -8.78 -23.12 -2.24
N SER A 208 -8.71 -24.44 -2.33
CA SER A 208 -9.69 -25.24 -3.05
C SER A 208 -11.04 -25.17 -2.33
N THR A 209 -11.78 -24.07 -2.52
CA THR A 209 -13.12 -24.29 -3.05
C THR A 209 -12.91 -25.18 -4.25
N SER A 210 -13.44 -26.39 -4.23
CA SER A 210 -13.40 -27.30 -5.36
C SER A 210 -14.20 -26.70 -6.53
N THR A 211 -13.67 -25.65 -7.15
CA THR A 211 -13.99 -25.22 -8.50
C THR A 211 -13.08 -25.90 -9.51
N GLY A 212 -12.00 -26.55 -9.02
CA GLY A 212 -11.15 -27.44 -9.78
C GLY A 212 -11.97 -28.54 -10.44
N ASN A 213 -12.34 -28.28 -11.69
CA ASN A 213 -13.09 -29.12 -12.61
C ASN A 213 -14.63 -29.15 -12.44
N LEU A 214 -15.29 -28.00 -12.23
CA LEU A 214 -16.77 -27.91 -12.23
C LEU A 214 -17.41 -28.05 -13.62
N GLY A 215 -16.64 -27.96 -14.71
CA GLY A 215 -17.19 -27.77 -16.06
C GLY A 215 -17.96 -26.44 -16.19
N SER A 216 -18.49 -26.14 -17.37
CA SER A 216 -19.23 -24.90 -17.62
C SER A 216 -20.47 -24.79 -16.72
N ASP A 217 -21.30 -25.84 -16.71
CA ASP A 217 -22.57 -25.86 -15.98
C ASP A 217 -22.36 -25.74 -14.46
N GLY A 218 -21.35 -26.43 -13.90
CA GLY A 218 -21.04 -26.33 -12.49
C GLY A 218 -20.51 -24.95 -12.10
N PHE A 219 -19.74 -24.29 -12.97
CA PHE A 219 -19.31 -22.91 -12.77
C PHE A 219 -20.51 -21.95 -12.74
N HIS A 220 -21.46 -22.11 -13.67
CA HIS A 220 -22.69 -21.30 -13.68
C HIS A 220 -23.46 -21.41 -12.36
N VAL A 221 -23.68 -22.65 -11.89
CA VAL A 221 -24.37 -22.91 -10.62
C VAL A 221 -23.62 -22.29 -9.45
N ALA A 222 -22.29 -22.43 -9.40
CA ALA A 222 -21.47 -21.83 -8.34
C ALA A 222 -21.57 -20.28 -8.33
N CYS A 223 -21.60 -19.64 -9.51
CA CYS A 223 -21.83 -18.19 -9.61
C CYS A 223 -23.21 -17.80 -9.09
N LEU A 224 -24.25 -18.56 -9.42
CA LEU A 224 -25.62 -18.31 -8.93
C LEU A 224 -25.70 -18.45 -7.40
N GLU A 225 -25.08 -19.48 -6.84
CA GLU A 225 -25.02 -19.69 -5.38
C GLU A 225 -24.28 -18.55 -4.67
N LEU A 226 -23.14 -18.11 -5.22
CA LEU A 226 -22.38 -16.98 -4.68
C LEU A 226 -23.22 -15.70 -4.69
N ARG A 227 -23.88 -15.38 -5.80
CA ARG A 227 -24.73 -14.18 -5.91
C ARG A 227 -25.92 -14.24 -4.96
N SER A 228 -26.52 -15.42 -4.79
CA SER A 228 -27.60 -15.65 -3.83
C SER A 228 -27.14 -15.40 -2.39
N GLY A 229 -25.96 -15.90 -2.02
CA GLY A 229 -25.34 -15.64 -0.71
C GLY A 229 -25.06 -14.15 -0.50
N ALA A 230 -24.41 -13.51 -1.48
CA ALA A 230 -24.04 -12.10 -1.43
C ALA A 230 -25.28 -11.18 -1.30
N ALA A 231 -26.42 -11.58 -1.85
CA ALA A 231 -27.65 -10.79 -1.78
C ALA A 231 -28.17 -10.58 -0.34
N GLY A 232 -27.85 -11.50 0.57
CA GLY A 232 -28.22 -11.44 1.98
C GLY A 232 -27.27 -10.62 2.87
N VAL A 233 -26.14 -10.16 2.33
CA VAL A 233 -25.13 -9.42 3.09
C VAL A 233 -25.58 -7.95 3.26
N PRO A 234 -25.63 -7.42 4.50
CA PRO A 234 -25.95 -6.01 4.74
C PRO A 234 -24.96 -5.04 4.07
N ASP A 235 -25.48 -3.95 3.51
CA ASP A 235 -24.68 -2.93 2.81
C ASP A 235 -23.56 -2.36 3.69
N GLU A 236 -23.77 -2.19 5.01
CA GLU A 236 -22.72 -1.72 5.91
C GLU A 236 -21.50 -2.65 5.97
N LEU A 237 -21.70 -3.97 5.83
CA LEU A 237 -20.63 -4.94 5.77
C LEU A 237 -19.97 -4.96 4.39
N LEU A 238 -20.75 -4.77 3.32
CA LEU A 238 -20.22 -4.63 1.96
C LEU A 238 -19.35 -3.38 1.83
N VAL A 239 -19.76 -2.23 2.39
CA VAL A 239 -18.92 -1.03 2.44
C VAL A 239 -17.63 -1.31 3.22
N CYS A 240 -17.70 -1.98 4.38
CA CYS A 240 -16.48 -2.38 5.11
C CYS A 240 -15.56 -3.26 4.26
N LEU A 241 -16.14 -4.20 3.51
CA LEU A 241 -15.41 -5.06 2.60
C LEU A 241 -14.70 -4.27 1.49
N VAL A 242 -15.32 -3.21 0.96
CA VAL A 242 -14.68 -2.32 -0.02
C VAL A 242 -13.37 -1.76 0.51
N ALA A 243 -13.31 -1.24 1.74
CA ALA A 243 -12.01 -0.74 2.21
C ALA A 243 -11.04 -1.84 2.60
N ASN A 244 -11.49 -3.01 3.05
CA ASN A 244 -10.57 -4.15 3.21
C ASN A 244 -9.91 -4.44 1.86
N MET A 245 -10.70 -4.65 0.81
CA MET A 245 -10.21 -4.92 -0.55
C MET A 245 -9.32 -3.79 -1.09
N VAL A 246 -9.72 -2.51 -0.94
CA VAL A 246 -8.89 -1.37 -1.36
C VAL A 246 -7.58 -1.29 -0.57
N THR A 247 -7.59 -1.69 0.71
CA THR A 247 -6.36 -1.81 1.50
C THR A 247 -5.48 -2.91 0.93
N GLU A 248 -6.02 -4.10 0.66
CA GLU A 248 -5.21 -5.20 0.13
C GLU A 248 -4.64 -4.88 -1.26
N GLU A 249 -5.44 -4.29 -2.16
CA GLU A 249 -5.02 -3.97 -3.53
C GLU A 249 -3.99 -2.84 -3.60
N ALA A 250 -3.87 -2.00 -2.56
CA ALA A 250 -2.80 -1.01 -2.47
C ALA A 250 -1.43 -1.62 -2.11
N LEU A 251 -1.30 -2.95 -2.21
CA LEU A 251 -0.10 -3.73 -1.94
C LEU A 251 1.19 -3.14 -2.49
N PRO A 252 1.30 -2.58 -3.71
CA PRO A 252 2.57 -2.02 -4.21
C PRO A 252 3.22 -0.98 -3.26
N THR A 253 2.40 -0.30 -2.46
CA THR A 253 2.84 0.68 -1.47
C THR A 253 3.57 0.02 -0.28
N TYR A 254 3.19 -1.18 0.12
CA TYR A 254 3.61 -1.77 1.40
C TYR A 254 5.03 -2.38 1.37
N PRO A 255 5.42 -3.17 0.35
CA PRO A 255 6.82 -3.55 0.17
C PRO A 255 7.70 -2.32 -0.07
N SER A 256 7.20 -1.30 -0.76
CA SER A 256 7.91 -0.01 -0.92
C SER A 256 8.16 0.71 0.41
N VAL A 257 7.26 0.55 1.39
CA VAL A 257 7.49 1.02 2.76
C VAL A 257 8.56 0.18 3.46
N LEU A 258 8.47 -1.15 3.39
CA LEU A 258 9.44 -2.05 4.02
C LEU A 258 10.84 -1.91 3.43
N ASN A 259 10.96 -1.69 2.13
CA ASN A 259 12.22 -1.48 1.40
C ASN A 259 12.87 -0.12 1.69
N ARG A 260 12.25 0.75 2.49
CA ARG A 260 12.91 1.95 3.02
C ARG A 260 13.58 1.73 4.37
N LEU A 261 13.28 0.62 5.05
CA LEU A 261 13.86 0.31 6.36
C LEU A 261 15.32 -0.08 6.18
N GLU A 262 16.23 0.68 6.81
CA GLU A 262 17.66 0.40 6.75
C GLU A 262 17.97 -1.03 7.21
N VAL A 263 18.97 -1.66 6.60
CA VAL A 263 19.37 -3.08 6.81
C VAL A 263 18.35 -4.12 6.32
N VAL A 264 17.06 -3.82 6.39
CA VAL A 264 15.97 -4.79 6.11
C VAL A 264 15.57 -4.81 4.63
N ARG A 265 15.83 -3.71 3.90
CA ARG A 265 15.41 -3.52 2.51
C ARG A 265 15.94 -4.58 1.55
N ASP A 266 15.13 -4.92 0.55
CA ASP A 266 15.58 -5.66 -0.63
C ASP A 266 16.32 -4.70 -1.58
N ALA A 267 17.64 -4.80 -1.63
CA ALA A 267 18.47 -3.87 -2.40
C ALA A 267 18.47 -4.14 -3.91
N THR A 268 18.17 -5.36 -4.34
CA THR A 268 18.31 -5.79 -5.75
C THR A 268 17.01 -6.26 -6.38
N GLY A 269 15.94 -6.37 -5.58
CA GLY A 269 14.69 -7.05 -5.97
C GLY A 269 14.78 -8.58 -5.88
N ALA A 270 15.97 -9.11 -5.62
CA ALA A 270 16.22 -10.55 -5.48
C ALA A 270 17.27 -10.84 -4.40
N ASP A 271 17.49 -9.92 -3.45
CA ASP A 271 18.53 -10.07 -2.42
C ASP A 271 18.32 -11.39 -1.64
N GLY A 272 19.43 -12.08 -1.37
CA GLY A 272 19.50 -13.36 -0.68
C GLY A 272 19.32 -13.25 0.85
N THR A 273 19.35 -12.04 1.41
CA THR A 273 19.13 -11.83 2.84
C THR A 273 17.80 -12.42 3.32
N ALA A 274 17.76 -12.87 4.58
CA ALA A 274 16.51 -13.38 5.17
C ALA A 274 15.41 -12.31 5.22
N TRP A 275 15.81 -11.04 5.38
CA TRP A 275 14.90 -9.90 5.37
C TRP A 275 14.24 -9.71 4.01
N ALA A 276 15.03 -9.65 2.93
CA ALA A 276 14.51 -9.48 1.58
C ALA A 276 13.62 -10.67 1.15
N ARG A 277 14.04 -11.91 1.48
CA ARG A 277 13.22 -13.10 1.26
C ARG A 277 11.90 -13.07 2.04
N TRP A 278 11.90 -12.55 3.28
CA TRP A 278 10.67 -12.34 4.04
C TRP A 278 9.77 -11.32 3.34
N ILE A 279 10.28 -10.15 2.95
CA ILE A 279 9.49 -9.10 2.29
C ILE A 279 8.82 -9.65 1.02
N ARG A 280 9.58 -10.30 0.13
CA ARG A 280 9.03 -10.88 -1.10
C ARG A 280 8.02 -12.00 -0.81
N GLY A 281 8.33 -12.88 0.14
CA GLY A 281 7.44 -13.99 0.53
C GLY A 281 6.13 -13.52 1.17
N TRP A 282 6.20 -12.53 2.07
CA TRP A 282 5.05 -11.86 2.65
C TRP A 282 4.21 -11.19 1.56
N SER A 283 4.84 -10.41 0.67
CA SER A 283 4.15 -9.74 -0.44
C SER A 283 3.41 -10.73 -1.34
N ALA A 284 4.02 -11.89 -1.64
CA ALA A 284 3.37 -12.94 -2.42
C ALA A 284 2.19 -13.59 -1.68
N GLU A 285 2.23 -13.68 -0.35
CA GLU A 285 1.09 -14.11 0.44
C GLU A 285 -0.04 -13.08 0.44
N GLU A 286 0.28 -11.80 0.59
CA GLU A 286 -0.66 -10.65 0.61
C GLU A 286 -1.38 -10.44 -0.72
N ASN A 287 -0.70 -10.62 -1.86
CA ASN A 287 -1.30 -10.42 -3.19
C ASN A 287 -2.62 -11.18 -3.36
N ARG A 288 -2.66 -12.41 -2.82
CA ARG A 288 -3.83 -13.28 -2.91
C ARG A 288 -5.04 -12.74 -2.15
N HIS A 289 -4.84 -11.86 -1.16
CA HIS A 289 -5.92 -11.26 -0.40
C HIS A 289 -6.71 -10.27 -1.25
N GLY A 290 -5.99 -9.39 -1.97
CA GLY A 290 -6.58 -8.50 -2.98
C GLY A 290 -7.31 -9.29 -4.06
N ASP A 291 -6.60 -10.24 -4.70
CA ASP A 291 -7.13 -11.08 -5.79
C ASP A 291 -8.46 -11.75 -5.42
N VAL A 292 -8.52 -12.43 -4.26
CA VAL A 292 -9.72 -13.19 -3.87
C VAL A 292 -10.89 -12.28 -3.52
N LEU A 293 -10.63 -11.13 -2.91
CA LEU A 293 -11.64 -10.13 -2.59
C LEU A 293 -12.17 -9.46 -3.86
N ASN A 294 -11.30 -9.10 -4.79
CA ASN A 294 -11.65 -8.54 -6.10
C ASN A 294 -12.54 -9.51 -6.89
N CYS A 295 -12.10 -10.76 -7.04
CA CYS A 295 -12.87 -11.81 -7.71
C CYS A 295 -14.24 -12.03 -7.07
N TYR A 296 -14.31 -12.05 -5.73
CA TYR A 296 -15.59 -12.14 -5.03
C TYR A 296 -16.49 -10.94 -5.36
N MET A 297 -15.97 -9.72 -5.29
CA MET A 297 -16.73 -8.50 -5.59
C MET A 297 -17.25 -8.51 -7.02
N HIS A 298 -16.41 -8.91 -7.98
CA HIS A 298 -16.77 -9.06 -9.39
C HIS A 298 -17.95 -10.02 -9.56
N ILE A 299 -17.82 -11.27 -9.12
CA ILE A 299 -18.82 -12.32 -9.35
C ILE A 299 -20.12 -12.05 -8.56
N SER A 300 -20.03 -11.43 -7.38
CA SER A 300 -21.20 -11.17 -6.53
C SER A 300 -22.24 -10.27 -7.18
N GLY A 301 -21.83 -9.37 -8.08
CA GLY A 301 -22.69 -8.34 -8.68
C GLY A 301 -23.25 -7.32 -7.68
N ARG A 302 -22.71 -7.25 -6.46
CA ARG A 302 -23.15 -6.30 -5.41
C ARG A 302 -22.34 -5.00 -5.38
N PHE A 303 -21.28 -4.92 -6.19
CA PHE A 303 -20.33 -3.81 -6.18
C PHE A 303 -20.26 -3.15 -7.54
N ASN A 304 -20.01 -1.85 -7.53
CA ASN A 304 -19.62 -1.13 -8.72
C ASN A 304 -18.09 -1.19 -8.85
N LEU A 305 -17.60 -2.26 -9.47
CA LEU A 305 -16.18 -2.59 -9.44
C LEU A 305 -15.30 -1.51 -10.06
N GLY A 306 -15.73 -0.86 -11.15
CA GLY A 306 -14.98 0.26 -11.73
C GLY A 306 -14.80 1.45 -10.79
N GLU A 307 -15.72 1.70 -9.84
CA GLU A 307 -15.52 2.74 -8.81
C GLU A 307 -14.60 2.27 -7.69
N VAL A 308 -14.64 0.98 -7.35
CA VAL A 308 -13.72 0.38 -6.37
C VAL A 308 -12.29 0.40 -6.92
N GLU A 309 -12.09 -0.03 -8.17
CA GLU A 309 -10.80 -0.05 -8.87
C GLU A 309 -10.21 1.36 -9.04
N ARG A 310 -11.03 2.37 -9.39
CA ARG A 310 -10.57 3.77 -9.37
C ARG A 310 -10.15 4.23 -7.98
N THR A 311 -10.81 3.76 -6.93
CA THR A 311 -10.43 4.07 -5.55
C THR A 311 -9.08 3.43 -5.19
N VAL A 312 -8.83 2.19 -5.64
CA VAL A 312 -7.50 1.55 -5.56
C VAL A 312 -6.45 2.38 -6.29
N GLN A 313 -6.69 2.73 -7.55
CA GLN A 313 -5.75 3.49 -8.37
C GLN A 313 -5.39 4.84 -7.73
N ARG A 314 -6.37 5.55 -7.16
CA ARG A 314 -6.13 6.79 -6.40
C ARG A 314 -5.30 6.54 -5.15
N LEU A 315 -5.60 5.51 -4.37
CA LEU A 315 -4.85 5.22 -3.16
C LEU A 315 -3.39 4.84 -3.46
N ILE A 316 -3.14 4.04 -4.49
CA ILE A 316 -1.77 3.71 -4.91
C ILE A 316 -1.03 4.97 -5.36
N ARG A 317 -1.68 5.82 -6.17
CA ARG A 317 -1.10 7.08 -6.64
C ARG A 317 -0.79 8.06 -5.51
N ASP A 318 -1.66 8.15 -4.52
CA ASP A 318 -1.49 9.05 -3.37
C ASP A 318 -0.54 8.47 -2.32
N GLY A 319 -0.35 7.15 -2.34
CA GLY A 319 0.57 6.41 -1.49
C GLY A 319 0.16 6.42 -0.01
N MET A 320 1.17 6.25 0.84
CA MET A 320 1.00 6.15 2.29
C MET A 320 2.20 6.75 3.01
N VAL A 321 1.96 7.40 4.14
CA VAL A 321 3.07 7.92 4.96
C VAL A 321 3.19 7.20 6.29
N VAL A 322 4.36 6.60 6.51
CA VAL A 322 4.78 6.04 7.80
C VAL A 322 5.74 7.00 8.48
N HIS A 323 5.51 7.25 9.76
CA HIS A 323 6.43 8.03 10.56
C HIS A 323 7.73 7.27 10.80
N ALA A 324 8.86 7.99 10.83
CA ALA A 324 10.19 7.40 10.91
C ALA A 324 10.48 6.42 9.74
N PRO A 325 10.37 6.90 8.48
CA PRO A 325 10.23 6.06 7.28
C PRO A 325 11.40 5.12 7.00
N ALA A 326 12.58 5.34 7.59
CA ALA A 326 13.74 4.49 7.41
C ALA A 326 14.13 3.68 8.67
N SER A 327 13.45 3.88 9.80
CA SER A 327 13.81 3.24 11.07
C SER A 327 13.12 1.88 11.23
N PRO A 328 13.87 0.76 11.29
CA PRO A 328 13.25 -0.56 11.40
C PRO A 328 12.53 -0.78 12.73
N PHE A 329 13.02 -0.19 13.83
CA PHE A 329 12.34 -0.22 15.14
C PHE A 329 10.93 0.35 15.06
N HIS A 330 10.77 1.48 14.38
CA HIS A 330 9.46 2.11 14.21
C HIS A 330 8.61 1.38 13.16
N GLY A 331 9.24 0.93 12.07
CA GLY A 331 8.60 0.14 11.01
C GLY A 331 8.00 -1.17 11.53
N PHE A 332 8.74 -1.94 12.33
CA PHE A 332 8.22 -3.20 12.88
C PHE A 332 7.14 -2.99 13.94
N VAL A 333 7.18 -1.90 14.71
CA VAL A 333 6.02 -1.50 15.54
C VAL A 333 4.81 -1.20 14.63
N TYR A 334 4.99 -0.42 13.57
CA TYR A 334 3.91 -0.09 12.65
C TYR A 334 3.27 -1.35 12.07
N VAL A 335 4.07 -2.23 11.48
CA VAL A 335 3.56 -3.42 10.78
C VAL A 335 2.93 -4.42 11.77
N ALA A 336 3.54 -4.66 12.93
CA ALA A 336 2.92 -5.52 13.95
C ALA A 336 1.53 -5.03 14.41
N PHE A 337 1.31 -3.71 14.43
CA PHE A 337 0.01 -3.13 14.73
C PHE A 337 -0.98 -3.28 13.56
N GLN A 338 -0.53 -3.09 12.31
CA GLN A 338 -1.40 -3.19 11.14
C GLN A 338 -1.89 -4.61 10.93
N GLU A 339 -0.99 -5.59 10.95
CA GLU A 339 -1.29 -7.03 10.81
C GLU A 339 -2.32 -7.50 11.83
N ARG A 340 -2.24 -6.98 13.06
CA ARG A 340 -3.25 -7.28 14.08
C ARG A 340 -4.58 -6.60 13.79
N ALA A 341 -4.55 -5.37 13.28
CA ALA A 341 -5.76 -4.63 12.94
C ALA A 341 -6.52 -5.28 11.78
N THR A 342 -5.83 -5.69 10.72
CA THR A 342 -6.36 -6.42 9.56
C THR A 342 -6.86 -7.81 9.94
N ALA A 343 -6.10 -8.58 10.74
CA ALA A 343 -6.56 -9.86 11.30
C ALA A 343 -7.89 -9.74 12.06
N ILE A 344 -8.07 -8.65 12.84
CA ILE A 344 -9.31 -8.36 13.55
C ILE A 344 -10.41 -7.94 12.56
N ALA A 345 -10.13 -7.02 11.63
CA ALA A 345 -11.10 -6.51 10.67
C ALA A 345 -11.68 -7.62 9.79
N HIS A 346 -10.83 -8.45 9.20
CA HIS A 346 -11.24 -9.62 8.42
C HIS A 346 -11.93 -10.68 9.28
N GLY A 347 -11.38 -10.99 10.46
CA GLY A 347 -11.98 -11.98 11.35
C GLY A 347 -13.36 -11.59 11.87
N ASN A 348 -13.57 -10.31 12.19
CA ASN A 348 -14.88 -9.78 12.56
C ASN A 348 -15.83 -9.78 11.37
N THR A 349 -15.37 -9.37 10.18
CA THR A 349 -16.17 -9.43 8.95
C THR A 349 -16.64 -10.85 8.67
N ALA A 350 -15.74 -11.83 8.76
CA ALA A 350 -16.07 -13.26 8.61
C ALA A 350 -17.16 -13.71 9.61
N ARG A 351 -17.02 -13.33 10.89
CA ARG A 351 -17.99 -13.68 11.94
C ARG A 351 -19.33 -12.99 11.73
N LEU A 352 -19.35 -11.72 11.32
CA LEU A 352 -20.55 -10.93 11.12
C LEU A 352 -21.32 -11.39 9.89
N VAL A 353 -20.63 -11.65 8.79
CA VAL A 353 -21.21 -12.25 7.58
C VAL A 353 -21.72 -13.66 7.87
N GLY A 354 -20.97 -14.48 8.63
CA GLY A 354 -21.37 -15.84 8.97
C GLY A 354 -22.45 -15.97 10.06
N ALA A 355 -22.87 -14.89 10.71
CA ALA A 355 -23.86 -14.94 11.78
C ALA A 355 -25.30 -15.13 11.26
N HIS A 356 -26.00 -16.11 11.84
CA HIS A 356 -27.41 -16.51 11.72
C HIS A 356 -28.26 -16.00 10.54
N GLY A 357 -28.52 -16.92 9.59
CA GLY A 357 -29.81 -17.05 8.89
C GLY A 357 -29.91 -16.50 7.46
N ALA A 358 -28.94 -15.69 7.01
CA ALA A 358 -28.90 -15.14 5.64
C ALA A 358 -27.46 -14.87 5.11
N GLY A 359 -26.43 -15.35 5.82
CA GLY A 359 -25.04 -14.97 5.61
C GLY A 359 -24.33 -15.70 4.46
N ASP A 360 -23.52 -14.97 3.69
CA ASP A 360 -22.68 -15.54 2.64
C ASP A 360 -21.52 -16.37 3.23
N ALA A 361 -21.70 -17.69 3.25
CA ALA A 361 -20.70 -18.63 3.77
C ALA A 361 -19.38 -18.61 2.98
N THR A 362 -19.43 -18.28 1.69
CA THR A 362 -18.23 -18.16 0.85
C THR A 362 -17.44 -16.93 1.27
N LEU A 363 -18.09 -15.78 1.41
CA LEU A 363 -17.44 -14.56 1.90
C LEU A 363 -16.89 -14.74 3.32
N ALA A 364 -17.65 -15.37 4.22
CA ALA A 364 -17.19 -15.64 5.58
C ALA A 364 -15.91 -16.50 5.59
N ARG A 365 -15.84 -17.51 4.71
CA ARG A 365 -14.64 -18.33 4.53
C ARG A 365 -13.49 -17.52 3.95
N ILE A 366 -13.72 -16.69 2.93
CA ILE A 366 -12.68 -15.83 2.33
C ILE A 366 -12.05 -14.93 3.39
N CYS A 367 -12.86 -14.14 4.11
CA CYS A 367 -12.37 -13.26 5.16
C CYS A 367 -11.70 -14.04 6.32
N GLY A 368 -12.21 -15.23 6.65
CA GLY A 368 -11.60 -16.08 7.67
C GLY A 368 -10.22 -16.62 7.28
N THR A 369 -10.04 -16.95 5.99
CA THR A 369 -8.75 -17.39 5.43
C THR A 369 -7.74 -16.26 5.41
N VAL A 370 -8.15 -15.07 4.94
CA VAL A 370 -7.30 -13.86 4.97
C VAL A 370 -6.88 -13.57 6.41
N ALA A 371 -7.83 -13.50 7.35
CA ALA A 371 -7.53 -13.29 8.78
C ALA A 371 -6.58 -14.33 9.40
N ALA A 372 -6.49 -15.54 8.83
CA ALA A 372 -5.56 -16.57 9.29
C ALA A 372 -4.14 -16.35 8.75
N ASP A 373 -3.99 -15.76 7.57
CA ASP A 373 -2.70 -15.34 7.02
C ASP A 373 -2.14 -14.17 7.84
N GLU A 374 -2.96 -13.13 8.05
CA GLU A 374 -2.67 -11.94 8.86
C GLU A 374 -2.20 -12.29 10.28
N LYS A 375 -2.80 -13.31 10.91
CA LYS A 375 -2.35 -13.79 12.24
C LYS A 375 -0.95 -14.39 12.22
N ARG A 376 -0.54 -15.04 11.13
CA ARG A 376 0.83 -15.58 11.00
C ARG A 376 1.82 -14.46 10.77
N HIS A 377 1.47 -13.47 9.95
CA HIS A 377 2.29 -12.29 9.73
C HIS A 377 2.41 -11.46 11.02
N GLU A 378 1.31 -11.24 11.74
CA GLU A 378 1.31 -10.66 13.09
C GLU A 378 2.30 -11.39 13.99
N ALA A 379 2.25 -12.73 14.00
CA ALA A 379 3.16 -13.55 14.81
C ALA A 379 4.64 -13.35 14.42
N ALA A 380 4.95 -13.20 13.13
CA ALA A 380 6.31 -12.92 12.68
C ALA A 380 6.80 -11.56 13.20
N TYR A 381 6.04 -10.50 12.95
CA TYR A 381 6.42 -9.14 13.34
C TYR A 381 6.44 -8.93 14.86
N THR A 382 5.51 -9.54 15.60
CA THR A 382 5.56 -9.50 17.08
C THR A 382 6.77 -10.23 17.64
N ARG A 383 7.21 -11.35 17.04
CA ARG A 383 8.44 -12.06 17.45
C ARG A 383 9.69 -11.25 17.11
N ILE A 384 9.75 -10.65 15.91
CA ILE A 384 10.85 -9.74 15.52
C ILE A 384 10.96 -8.59 16.52
N MET A 385 9.84 -7.93 16.83
CA MET A 385 9.84 -6.85 17.81
C MET A 385 10.22 -7.35 19.21
N GLY A 386 9.81 -8.57 19.60
CA GLY A 386 10.25 -9.21 20.84
C GLY A 386 11.78 -9.35 20.92
N LYS A 387 12.44 -9.76 19.83
CA LYS A 387 13.90 -9.80 19.75
C LYS A 387 14.55 -8.42 19.87
N LEU A 388 13.92 -7.38 19.33
CA LEU A 388 14.40 -6.01 19.52
C LEU A 388 14.24 -5.53 20.97
N PHE A 389 13.17 -5.93 21.67
CA PHE A 389 13.03 -5.68 23.10
C PHE A 389 14.06 -6.42 23.95
N GLU A 390 14.48 -7.63 23.54
CA GLU A 390 15.58 -8.36 24.20
C GLU A 390 16.94 -7.69 23.98
N ALA A 391 17.20 -7.21 22.75
CA ALA A 391 18.49 -6.64 22.37
C ALA A 391 18.69 -5.19 22.86
N ASP A 392 17.69 -4.34 22.69
CA ASP A 392 17.71 -2.92 23.11
C ASP A 392 16.32 -2.51 23.65
N PRO A 393 16.01 -2.85 24.92
CA PRO A 393 14.71 -2.55 25.51
C PRO A 393 14.42 -1.05 25.61
N ASP A 394 15.44 -0.19 25.74
CA ASP A 394 15.27 1.26 25.78
C ASP A 394 14.82 1.81 24.43
N ALA A 395 15.52 1.45 23.36
CA ALA A 395 15.16 1.91 22.03
C ALA A 395 13.81 1.34 21.58
N ALA A 396 13.53 0.06 21.88
CA ALA A 396 12.27 -0.59 21.56
C ALA A 396 11.06 0.07 22.22
N VAL A 397 11.12 0.33 23.54
CA VAL A 397 9.99 0.97 24.25
C VAL A 397 9.80 2.42 23.79
N ARG A 398 10.89 3.15 23.50
CA ARG A 398 10.84 4.53 22.99
C ARG A 398 10.27 4.58 21.58
N ALA A 399 10.60 3.64 20.70
CA ALA A 399 10.03 3.55 19.36
C ALA A 399 8.52 3.25 19.41
N MET A 400 8.10 2.33 20.27
CA MET A 400 6.67 2.06 20.49
C MET A 400 5.94 3.29 21.01
N ALA A 401 6.51 4.01 21.98
CA ALA A 401 5.94 5.26 22.49
C ALA A 401 5.89 6.36 21.41
N TYR A 402 6.93 6.48 20.58
CA TYR A 402 6.98 7.40 19.46
C TYR A 402 5.80 7.19 18.50
N MET A 403 5.56 5.95 18.09
CA MET A 403 4.46 5.58 17.20
C MET A 403 3.11 5.87 17.86
N MET A 404 2.95 5.53 19.14
CA MET A 404 1.73 5.80 19.90
C MET A 404 1.45 7.29 20.15
N ARG A 405 2.48 8.13 20.30
CA ARG A 405 2.30 9.59 20.42
C ARG A 405 1.81 10.21 19.12
N ARG A 406 2.24 9.65 17.99
CA ARG A 406 1.83 10.11 16.67
C ARG A 406 0.54 9.47 16.19
N ARG A 407 0.08 8.41 16.87
CA ARG A 407 -0.96 7.50 16.42
C ARG A 407 -0.49 6.74 15.19
N ILE A 408 -0.92 5.48 15.12
CA ILE A 408 -0.68 4.67 13.95
C ILE A 408 -1.78 5.03 12.97
N ASP A 409 -1.39 5.77 11.93
CA ASP A 409 -2.27 6.09 10.81
C ASP A 409 -2.56 4.79 10.04
N MET A 410 -3.82 4.63 9.61
CA MET A 410 -4.19 3.48 8.78
C MET A 410 -3.55 3.61 7.39
N PRO A 411 -3.24 2.51 6.70
CA PRO A 411 -2.75 2.57 5.32
C PRO A 411 -3.69 3.34 4.39
N THR A 412 -4.98 3.23 4.66
CA THR A 412 -6.07 3.93 3.96
C THR A 412 -6.28 5.38 4.40
N ALA A 413 -5.33 6.02 5.08
CA ALA A 413 -5.49 7.40 5.53
C ALA A 413 -5.79 8.39 4.37
N PHE A 414 -5.27 8.10 3.17
CA PHE A 414 -5.48 8.90 1.95
C PHE A 414 -6.55 8.34 1.02
N ILE A 415 -7.32 7.32 1.44
CA ILE A 415 -8.40 6.77 0.62
C ILE A 415 -9.38 7.88 0.23
N ASN A 416 -9.65 8.01 -1.06
CA ASN A 416 -10.51 9.04 -1.62
C ASN A 416 -11.24 8.55 -2.86
N ASP A 417 -12.42 9.11 -3.08
CA ASP A 417 -13.36 8.68 -4.13
C ASP A 417 -13.48 9.66 -5.29
N GLY A 418 -12.65 10.70 -5.32
CA GLY A 418 -12.70 11.77 -6.33
C GLY A 418 -13.96 12.65 -6.28
N ARG A 419 -14.90 12.38 -5.38
CA ARG A 419 -16.20 13.06 -5.27
C ARG A 419 -16.30 13.91 -4.02
N HIS A 420 -15.72 13.42 -2.92
CA HIS A 420 -15.73 14.07 -1.62
C HIS A 420 -14.32 14.59 -1.30
N SER A 421 -14.24 15.86 -0.91
CA SER A 421 -12.95 16.51 -0.66
C SER A 421 -12.38 16.20 0.73
N GLY A 422 -11.06 15.99 0.78
CA GLY A 422 -10.29 15.89 2.02
C GLY A 422 -10.56 14.63 2.87
N SER A 423 -10.28 14.73 4.17
CA SER A 423 -10.33 13.60 5.13
C SER A 423 -11.74 13.10 5.48
N ASP A 424 -12.78 13.57 4.80
CA ASP A 424 -14.17 13.27 5.12
C ASP A 424 -14.52 11.81 4.77
N PHE A 425 -13.98 11.30 3.65
CA PHE A 425 -14.23 9.94 3.18
C PHE A 425 -13.67 8.88 4.15
N SER A 426 -12.39 8.97 4.53
CA SER A 426 -11.77 8.07 5.52
C SER A 426 -12.43 8.15 6.90
N THR A 427 -12.85 9.34 7.34
CA THR A 427 -13.58 9.51 8.61
C THR A 427 -14.93 8.79 8.59
N ARG A 428 -15.65 8.86 7.47
CA ARG A 428 -16.94 8.16 7.30
C ARG A 428 -16.73 6.65 7.26
N PHE A 429 -15.69 6.17 6.59
CA PHE A 429 -15.35 4.75 6.57
C PHE A 429 -15.13 4.21 8.00
N ILE A 430 -14.32 4.89 8.81
CA ILE A 430 -14.07 4.52 10.21
C ILE A 430 -15.38 4.51 11.01
N ALA A 431 -16.29 5.45 10.76
CA ALA A 431 -17.59 5.47 11.42
C ALA A 431 -18.45 4.25 11.06
N ILE A 432 -18.47 3.83 9.79
CA ILE A 432 -19.17 2.62 9.34
C ILE A 432 -18.54 1.39 9.97
N ALA A 433 -17.22 1.24 9.92
CA ALA A 433 -16.52 0.09 10.51
C ALA A 433 -16.79 -0.03 12.02
N GLN A 434 -16.79 1.10 12.72
CA GLN A 434 -17.13 1.17 14.15
C GLN A 434 -18.58 0.78 14.43
N GLN A 435 -19.51 1.13 13.54
CA GLN A 435 -20.93 0.84 13.70
C GLN A 435 -21.26 -0.61 13.32
N ALA A 436 -20.71 -1.10 12.22
CA ALA A 436 -20.84 -2.48 11.76
C ALA A 436 -20.15 -3.47 12.72
N GLY A 437 -19.16 -2.99 13.49
CA GLY A 437 -18.41 -3.81 14.42
C GLY A 437 -17.31 -4.63 13.76
N THR A 438 -16.90 -4.26 12.55
CA THR A 438 -15.76 -4.87 11.84
C THR A 438 -14.45 -4.44 12.47
N TYR A 439 -14.31 -3.16 12.82
CA TYR A 439 -13.17 -2.65 13.57
C TYR A 439 -13.55 -1.45 14.45
N THR A 440 -13.29 -1.56 15.75
CA THR A 440 -13.75 -0.59 16.75
C THR A 440 -12.62 -0.02 17.59
N ILE A 441 -12.90 1.09 18.28
CA ILE A 441 -12.01 1.64 19.32
C ILE A 441 -11.77 0.62 20.44
N SER A 442 -12.75 -0.24 20.72
CA SER A 442 -12.59 -1.30 21.73
C SER A 442 -11.55 -2.31 21.28
N ASP A 443 -11.59 -2.70 20.01
CA ASP A 443 -10.59 -3.59 19.41
C ASP A 443 -9.21 -2.93 19.47
N TYR A 444 -9.11 -1.66 19.06
CA TYR A 444 -7.86 -0.89 19.15
C TYR A 444 -7.22 -0.94 20.53
N ARG A 445 -8.03 -0.73 21.57
CA ARG A 445 -7.55 -0.72 22.96
C ARG A 445 -7.19 -2.12 23.45
N SER A 446 -8.00 -3.11 23.12
CA SER A 446 -7.78 -4.50 23.50
C SER A 446 -6.49 -5.04 22.89
N PHE A 447 -6.21 -4.71 21.62
CA PHE A 447 -5.03 -5.22 20.97
C PHE A 447 -3.76 -4.44 21.37
N LEU A 448 -3.86 -3.13 21.63
CA LEU A 448 -2.75 -2.38 22.22
C LEU A 448 -2.36 -2.96 23.59
N GLU A 449 -3.35 -3.28 24.42
CA GLU A 449 -3.11 -3.97 25.70
C GLU A 449 -2.45 -5.35 25.49
N HIS A 450 -2.86 -6.08 24.45
CA HIS A 450 -2.20 -7.33 24.08
C HIS A 450 -0.73 -7.14 23.73
N LEU A 451 -0.38 -6.16 22.87
CA LEU A 451 1.01 -5.92 22.46
C LEU A 451 1.90 -5.43 23.62
N ILE A 452 1.36 -4.58 24.50
CA ILE A 452 2.06 -4.14 25.73
C ILE A 452 2.42 -5.35 26.61
N ARG A 453 1.49 -6.30 26.78
CA ARG A 453 1.73 -7.53 27.54
C ARG A 453 2.68 -8.48 26.81
N GLN A 454 2.50 -8.64 25.51
CA GLN A 454 3.29 -9.55 24.67
C GLN A 454 4.78 -9.20 24.70
N TRP A 455 5.12 -7.91 24.74
CA TRP A 455 6.50 -7.44 24.83
C TRP A 455 6.97 -7.15 26.26
N GLY A 456 6.18 -7.51 27.27
CA GLY A 456 6.56 -7.35 28.68
C GLY A 456 6.87 -5.90 29.08
N VAL A 457 6.18 -4.92 28.47
CA VAL A 457 6.53 -3.50 28.62
C VAL A 457 6.34 -3.03 30.07
N GLU A 458 5.32 -3.54 30.78
CA GLU A 458 5.09 -3.20 32.19
C GLU A 458 6.23 -3.71 33.09
N GLU A 459 6.85 -4.84 32.74
CA GLU A 459 7.88 -5.54 33.49
C GLU A 459 9.31 -5.01 33.23
N LEU A 460 9.50 -4.07 32.28
CA LEU A 460 10.80 -3.47 31.99
C LEU A 460 11.27 -2.58 33.15
N THR A 461 12.03 -3.16 34.09
CA THR A 461 12.57 -2.47 35.28
C THR A 461 14.04 -2.06 35.17
N SER A 462 14.81 -2.73 34.31
CA SER A 462 16.24 -2.49 34.08
C SER A 462 16.53 -2.24 32.60
N GLY A 463 17.69 -1.68 32.28
CA GLY A 463 18.09 -1.41 30.88
C GLY A 463 17.41 -0.18 30.25
N LEU A 464 16.60 0.57 31.00
CA LEU A 464 15.95 1.79 30.52
C LEU A 464 16.69 3.05 30.96
N SER A 465 16.83 3.98 30.02
CA SER A 465 17.19 5.37 30.26
C SER A 465 16.06 6.14 30.98
N GLY A 466 16.30 7.42 31.29
CA GLY A 466 15.23 8.30 31.79
C GLY A 466 14.06 8.43 30.81
N GLU A 467 14.37 8.53 29.51
CA GLU A 467 13.37 8.61 28.45
C GLU A 467 12.66 7.28 28.23
N GLY A 468 13.37 6.15 28.32
CA GLY A 468 12.76 4.81 28.25
C GLY A 468 11.74 4.56 29.35
N ARG A 469 12.05 4.97 30.59
CA ARG A 469 11.08 4.92 31.69
C ARG A 469 9.86 5.81 31.42
N HIS A 470 10.06 7.02 30.88
CA HIS A 470 8.96 7.89 30.51
C HIS A 470 8.10 7.30 29.38
N ALA A 471 8.72 6.66 28.39
CA ALA A 471 8.04 5.97 27.30
C ALA A 471 7.17 4.80 27.82
N ARG A 472 7.72 3.97 28.70
CA ARG A 472 6.98 2.91 29.39
C ARG A 472 5.79 3.47 30.17
N ASP A 473 6.04 4.46 31.03
CA ASP A 473 5.00 5.08 31.88
C ASP A 473 3.92 5.80 31.05
N TYR A 474 4.26 6.23 29.83
CA TYR A 474 3.30 6.72 28.84
C TYR A 474 2.45 5.59 28.25
N LEU A 475 3.05 4.48 27.85
CA LEU A 475 2.39 3.37 27.15
C LEU A 475 1.42 2.57 28.02
N CYS A 476 1.87 2.12 29.21
CA CYS A 476 1.11 1.22 30.08
C CYS A 476 -0.32 1.71 30.43
N PRO A 477 -0.57 3.00 30.71
CA PRO A 477 -1.93 3.47 31.00
C PRO A 477 -2.80 3.71 29.75
N LEU A 478 -2.25 3.72 28.52
CA LEU A 478 -3.00 4.09 27.31
C LEU A 478 -4.25 3.25 27.07
N PRO A 479 -4.20 1.89 27.10
CA PRO A 479 -5.40 1.08 26.87
C PRO A 479 -6.54 1.44 27.82
N ARG A 480 -6.20 1.75 29.08
CA ARG A 480 -7.13 2.05 30.17
C ARG A 480 -7.60 3.51 30.17
N ALA A 481 -6.95 4.41 29.42
CA ALA A 481 -7.30 5.82 29.39
C ALA A 481 -8.72 6.08 28.85
N ARG A 482 -9.53 6.89 29.56
CA ARG A 482 -10.92 7.21 29.15
C ARG A 482 -10.98 7.65 27.69
N SER A 483 -12.06 7.31 26.98
CA SER A 483 -12.28 7.68 25.57
C SER A 483 -12.15 9.19 25.29
N ARG A 484 -12.40 10.05 26.29
CA ARG A 484 -12.15 11.50 26.20
C ARG A 484 -10.67 11.88 26.14
N GLY A 485 -9.76 11.09 26.72
CA GLY A 485 -8.30 11.26 26.62
C GLY A 485 -7.76 10.95 25.22
N TRP A 486 -8.38 10.00 24.53
CA TRP A 486 -8.16 9.72 23.12
C TRP A 486 -8.74 10.83 22.21
N ARG A 487 -9.88 11.42 22.61
CA ARG A 487 -10.58 12.53 21.89
C ARG A 487 -9.99 13.94 22.09
N ARG A 488 -9.37 14.26 23.24
CA ARG A 488 -8.96 15.64 23.64
C ARG A 488 -7.47 15.97 23.48
N ARG A 489 -6.67 15.14 22.81
CA ARG A 489 -5.28 15.49 22.48
C ARG A 489 -5.20 15.94 21.01
N PRO A 490 -5.42 17.22 20.71
CA PRO A 490 -5.14 17.73 19.37
C PRO A 490 -3.62 17.76 19.18
N THR A 491 -3.10 17.01 18.21
CA THR A 491 -1.95 17.53 17.47
C THR A 491 -2.50 18.64 16.58
N LYS A 492 -2.43 19.89 17.05
CA LYS A 492 -2.68 21.05 16.21
C LYS A 492 -1.68 21.02 15.05
N GLY A 493 -2.20 20.86 13.83
CA GLY A 493 -1.50 21.08 12.57
C GLY A 493 -0.35 20.13 12.29
N ARG A 494 -0.57 19.18 11.38
CA ARG A 494 0.51 18.55 10.62
C ARG A 494 0.50 19.20 9.25
N SER A 495 1.59 19.88 8.90
CA SER A 495 1.92 20.22 7.52
C SER A 495 3.07 19.31 7.12
N TRP A 496 2.88 18.58 6.02
CA TRP A 496 3.93 17.86 5.32
C TRP A 496 4.89 18.86 4.63
N PRO A 497 6.09 18.44 4.19
CA PRO A 497 6.98 19.26 3.38
C PRO A 497 6.24 19.90 2.19
N LYS A 498 6.67 21.11 1.77
CA LYS A 498 5.98 21.93 0.77
C LYS A 498 5.63 21.19 -0.55
N ARG A 499 6.41 20.17 -0.95
CA ARG A 499 6.13 19.32 -2.13
C ARG A 499 4.82 18.52 -2.06
N ILE A 500 4.32 18.21 -0.85
CA ILE A 500 3.06 17.47 -0.65
C ILE A 500 1.88 18.45 -0.39
N GLN A 501 2.14 19.75 -0.27
CA GLN A 501 1.11 20.74 0.08
C GLN A 501 0.22 21.19 -1.08
N ARG A 502 0.57 20.93 -2.35
CA ARG A 502 -0.25 21.35 -3.50
C ARG A 502 -1.59 20.60 -3.60
N SER A 503 -1.73 19.41 -3.02
CA SER A 503 -3.01 18.66 -2.97
C SER A 503 -3.67 18.57 -1.59
N SER A 504 -2.99 18.97 -0.50
CA SER A 504 -3.43 18.64 0.86
C SER A 504 -3.65 19.87 1.76
N ARG A 505 -4.87 20.43 1.72
CA ARG A 505 -5.37 21.25 2.84
C ARG A 505 -5.78 20.31 4.00
N SER A 506 -4.85 20.21 4.95
CA SER A 506 -4.83 19.45 6.21
C SER A 506 -6.13 19.34 7.04
N ALA A 507 -6.36 18.17 7.64
CA ALA A 507 -6.95 18.00 8.98
C ALA A 507 -6.50 16.68 9.64
N GLY A 508 -6.09 16.76 10.91
CA GLY A 508 -5.59 15.62 11.69
C GLY A 508 -6.69 14.65 12.12
N PHE A 509 -6.32 13.37 12.19
CA PHE A 509 -7.18 12.23 12.50
C PHE A 509 -7.98 12.44 13.79
N LEU A 510 -9.31 12.35 13.68
CA LEU A 510 -10.23 12.38 14.79
C LEU A 510 -11.02 11.08 14.82
N ILE A 511 -10.79 10.27 15.85
CA ILE A 511 -11.88 9.50 16.43
C ILE A 511 -12.65 10.47 17.34
N GLY A 512 -13.35 11.45 16.74
CA GLY A 512 -14.15 12.51 17.36
C GLY A 512 -15.67 12.24 17.27
N PRO A 513 -16.54 12.96 17.99
CA PRO A 513 -17.91 12.51 18.29
C PRO A 513 -18.96 12.69 17.18
N SER A 514 -18.58 13.10 15.96
CA SER A 514 -19.54 13.36 14.87
C SER A 514 -20.17 12.09 14.29
N ALA A 515 -19.64 10.90 14.57
CA ALA A 515 -20.27 9.63 14.21
C ALA A 515 -21.66 9.41 14.87
N SER A 516 -22.05 10.23 15.85
CA SER A 516 -23.39 10.17 16.47
C SER A 516 -24.45 11.04 15.78
N PHE A 517 -24.09 11.81 14.74
CA PHE A 517 -25.00 12.81 14.14
C PHE A 517 -25.37 12.55 12.67
N TYR A 518 -24.94 11.42 12.11
CA TYR A 518 -25.42 11.02 10.79
C TYR A 518 -26.39 9.85 10.96
N PRO A 519 -27.67 9.98 10.56
CA PRO A 519 -28.54 8.83 10.49
C PRO A 519 -27.92 7.81 9.51
N ASN A 520 -27.90 6.52 9.84
CA ASN A 520 -27.26 5.43 9.07
C ASN A 520 -27.46 5.54 7.56
N ARG A 521 -28.66 5.93 7.13
CA ARG A 521 -29.01 6.10 5.71
C ARG A 521 -28.23 7.21 5.02
N LEU A 522 -27.81 8.26 5.72
CA LEU A 522 -27.08 9.38 5.12
C LEU A 522 -25.59 9.05 4.89
N ILE A 523 -24.98 8.25 5.77
CA ILE A 523 -23.60 7.77 5.56
C ILE A 523 -23.57 6.71 4.46
N LEU A 524 -24.46 5.72 4.47
CA LEU A 524 -24.49 4.70 3.41
C LEU A 524 -24.79 5.28 2.03
N ARG A 525 -25.59 6.34 1.93
CA ARG A 525 -25.83 7.07 0.67
C ARG A 525 -24.58 7.65 0.04
N ILE A 526 -23.53 7.92 0.82
CA ILE A 526 -22.26 8.41 0.28
C ILE A 526 -21.49 7.28 -0.39
N PHE A 527 -21.65 6.05 0.08
CA PHE A 527 -21.02 4.86 -0.50
C PHE A 527 -21.93 4.12 -1.49
N SER A 528 -23.12 4.67 -1.80
CA SER A 528 -24.03 4.01 -2.74
C SER A 528 -23.49 3.97 -4.17
N TYR A 529 -22.41 4.69 -4.48
CA TYR A 529 -21.77 4.62 -5.80
C TYR A 529 -20.84 3.40 -5.94
N VAL A 530 -20.34 2.82 -4.84
CA VAL A 530 -19.51 1.59 -4.84
C VAL A 530 -20.33 0.32 -4.66
N LEU A 531 -21.59 0.42 -4.26
CA LEU A 531 -22.53 -0.70 -4.16
C LEU A 531 -23.55 -0.65 -5.30
N ARG A 532 -24.12 -1.80 -5.66
CA ARG A 532 -25.18 -1.93 -6.66
C ARG A 532 -26.47 -2.50 -6.07
#